data_AF-A0A401NHA4-F1
#
_entry.id   AF-A0A401NHA4-F1
#
_cell.length_a   1.000
_cell.length_b   1.000
_cell.length_c   1.000
_cell.angle_alpha   90.00
_cell.angle_beta   90.00
_cell.angle_gamma   90.00
#
_symmetry.space_group_name_H-M   'P 1'
#
loop_
_entity.id
_entity.type
_entity.pdbx_description
1 polymer ?
#
loop_
_entity_poly.entity_id
_entity_poly.type
_entity_poly.pdbx_seq_one_letter_code
_entity_poly.pdbx_strand_id
1 'polypeptide(L)'
;MSDSDGSCAVHTFHVFSSLFQCIRKKFCSLTWDAASFLGDSLRGIGSKFMSSSEVLTSCSDCPTVFLDAETLISCGLLERLKFNVLELQEYLDTYNHKSEAAQLWLANCKASFPGTMGDTVITNQPGDLEEKQLELCQRLYKLHFQLLLLFQSYYKLIGQIHVVNSVPELLNMSKELNDLRDNLKEASALIAVEPLKDEFSSHGLTVTSSEIAVQTMLECLKNRDLITALRQIRDCRTIWPNDIFGSNVEDEVQTLLNLYFRHQTLGQTGTFALLGSNHDLSEISSKLMELNGEIQDMIQKAQSYRVISTYFPDTSTSL
;
A
#
# COMPACT_ATOMS: atom_id res chain seq x y z
N MET A 1 11.01 4.47 -20.42
CA MET A 1 9.67 4.59 -21.05
C MET A 1 9.54 5.97 -21.67
N SER A 2 9.07 6.09 -22.92
CA SER A 2 8.84 7.37 -23.59
C SER A 2 7.40 7.83 -23.36
N ASP A 3 7.08 8.22 -22.13
CA ASP A 3 5.78 8.83 -21.81
C ASP A 3 5.76 10.26 -22.37
N SER A 4 5.24 10.40 -23.59
CA SER A 4 5.15 11.68 -24.31
C SER A 4 3.81 12.37 -24.12
N ASP A 5 2.76 11.62 -23.78
CA ASP A 5 1.39 12.12 -23.63
C ASP A 5 0.93 12.21 -22.17
N GLY A 6 1.76 11.80 -21.20
CA GLY A 6 1.49 11.89 -19.78
C GLY A 6 0.53 10.82 -19.25
N SER A 7 0.06 9.91 -20.11
CA SER A 7 -0.90 8.87 -19.75
C SER A 7 -0.33 7.90 -18.71
N CYS A 8 0.96 7.54 -18.82
CA CYS A 8 1.62 6.63 -17.90
C CYS A 8 1.84 7.28 -16.52
N ALA A 9 2.26 8.55 -16.50
CA ALA A 9 2.40 9.32 -15.26
C ALA A 9 1.07 9.48 -14.52
N VAL A 10 -0.02 9.80 -15.21
CA VAL A 10 -1.37 9.89 -14.62
C VAL A 10 -1.81 8.53 -14.10
N HIS A 11 -1.61 7.46 -14.89
CA HIS A 11 -1.97 6.11 -14.48
C HIS A 11 -1.22 5.69 -13.20
N THR A 12 0.04 6.10 -13.04
CA THR A 12 0.83 5.82 -11.84
C THR A 12 0.14 6.33 -10.57
N PHE A 13 -0.37 7.57 -10.58
CA PHE A 13 -1.10 8.12 -9.43
C PHE A 13 -2.41 7.38 -9.13
N HIS A 14 -3.11 6.96 -10.18
CA HIS A 14 -4.37 6.24 -10.07
C HIS A 14 -4.18 4.86 -9.41
N VAL A 15 -3.16 4.11 -9.82
CA VAL A 15 -2.95 2.73 -9.30
C VAL A 15 -2.18 2.69 -7.98
N PHE A 16 -1.45 3.76 -7.63
CA PHE A 16 -0.54 3.72 -6.48
C PHE A 16 -1.27 3.45 -5.17
N SER A 17 -2.42 4.07 -4.92
CA SER A 17 -3.17 3.87 -3.67
C SER A 17 -3.51 2.39 -3.44
N SER A 18 -4.02 1.72 -4.48
CA SER A 18 -4.31 0.28 -4.46
C SER A 18 -3.05 -0.57 -4.31
N LEU A 19 -1.98 -0.22 -5.04
CA LEU A 19 -0.68 -0.89 -4.94
C LEU A 19 -0.11 -0.80 -3.52
N PHE A 20 -0.13 0.39 -2.91
CA PHE A 20 0.35 0.62 -1.55
C PHE A 20 -0.45 -0.21 -0.54
N GLN A 21 -1.77 -0.25 -0.66
CA GLN A 21 -2.59 -1.10 0.21
C GLN A 21 -2.24 -2.59 0.06
N CYS A 22 -2.00 -3.06 -1.17
CA CYS A 22 -1.57 -4.44 -1.43
C CYS A 22 -0.21 -4.74 -0.79
N ILE A 23 0.77 -3.86 -1.00
CA ILE A 23 2.11 -3.96 -0.42
C ILE A 23 2.03 -3.98 1.11
N ARG A 24 1.30 -3.03 1.71
CA ARG A 24 1.11 -2.93 3.17
C ARG A 24 0.53 -4.23 3.74
N LYS A 25 -0.53 -4.77 3.14
CA LYS A 25 -1.15 -6.05 3.59
C LYS A 25 -0.16 -7.20 3.53
N LYS A 26 0.52 -7.39 2.39
CA LYS A 26 1.51 -8.46 2.21
C LYS A 26 2.70 -8.31 3.17
N PHE A 27 3.20 -7.09 3.32
CA PHE A 27 4.29 -6.75 4.23
C PHE A 27 3.92 -7.08 5.67
N CYS A 28 2.81 -6.55 6.19
CA CYS A 28 2.39 -6.80 7.57
C CYS A 28 2.18 -8.29 7.82
N SER A 29 1.59 -9.01 6.87
CA SER A 29 1.41 -10.46 6.98
C SER A 29 2.74 -11.22 7.06
N LEU A 30 3.70 -10.91 6.18
CA LEU A 30 5.01 -11.56 6.17
C LEU A 30 5.81 -11.20 7.43
N THR A 31 5.81 -9.94 7.83
CA THR A 31 6.49 -9.46 9.02
C THR A 31 5.92 -10.10 10.29
N TRP A 32 4.60 -10.18 10.41
CA TRP A 32 3.95 -10.85 11.53
C TRP A 32 4.33 -12.33 11.59
N ASP A 33 4.27 -13.02 10.46
CA ASP A 33 4.58 -14.44 10.39
C ASP A 33 6.04 -14.73 10.75
N ALA A 34 6.95 -13.88 10.29
CA ALA A 34 8.36 -13.97 10.60
C ALA A 34 8.66 -13.61 12.07
N ALA A 35 8.03 -12.56 12.60
CA ALA A 35 8.17 -12.18 14.01
C ALA A 35 7.62 -13.26 14.95
N SER A 36 6.50 -13.90 14.59
CA SER A 36 5.95 -15.05 15.32
C SER A 36 6.89 -16.25 15.31
N PHE A 37 7.60 -16.49 14.20
CA PHE A 37 8.62 -17.55 14.12
C PHE A 37 9.87 -17.22 14.96
N LEU A 38 10.26 -15.95 15.03
CA LEU A 38 11.37 -15.50 15.88
C LEU A 38 11.02 -15.62 17.36
N GLY A 39 9.79 -15.28 17.78
CA GLY A 39 9.40 -15.25 19.19
C GLY A 39 10.32 -14.34 20.02
N ASP A 40 10.70 -14.79 21.21
CA ASP A 40 11.61 -14.05 22.11
C ASP A 40 13.11 -14.23 21.79
N SER A 41 13.43 -14.99 20.73
CA SER A 41 14.82 -15.20 20.29
C SER A 41 15.49 -13.88 19.90
N LEU A 42 16.83 -13.89 19.83
CA LEU A 42 17.64 -12.76 19.39
C LEU A 42 17.28 -11.45 20.14
N ARG A 43 17.01 -11.58 21.45
CA ARG A 43 16.66 -10.47 22.35
C ARG A 43 15.39 -9.73 21.94
N GLY A 44 14.40 -10.46 21.42
CA GLY A 44 13.09 -9.91 21.10
C GLY A 44 13.09 -9.00 19.87
N ILE A 45 14.02 -9.18 18.93
CA ILE A 45 14.08 -8.39 17.70
C ILE A 45 12.78 -8.45 16.89
N GLY A 46 12.04 -9.56 16.97
CA GLY A 46 10.72 -9.71 16.36
C GLY A 46 9.73 -8.62 16.79
N SER A 47 9.79 -8.16 18.04
CA SER A 47 8.93 -7.08 18.54
C SER A 47 9.18 -5.74 17.83
N LYS A 48 10.43 -5.43 17.45
CA LYS A 48 10.76 -4.21 16.72
C LYS A 48 10.26 -4.22 15.28
N PHE A 49 10.31 -5.38 14.62
CA PHE A 49 9.66 -5.57 13.32
C PHE A 49 8.14 -5.39 13.40
N MET A 50 7.51 -5.87 14.47
CA MET A 50 6.09 -5.64 14.74
C MET A 50 5.77 -4.16 14.93
N SER A 51 6.55 -3.43 15.75
CA SER A 51 6.38 -1.98 15.89
C SER A 51 6.51 -1.23 14.56
N SER A 52 7.41 -1.65 13.67
CA SER A 52 7.52 -1.06 12.34
C SER A 52 6.27 -1.29 11.48
N SER A 53 5.64 -2.45 11.61
CA SER A 53 4.38 -2.76 10.91
C SER A 53 3.20 -1.96 11.46
N GLU A 54 3.16 -1.72 12.77
CA GLU A 54 2.16 -0.88 13.42
C GLU A 54 2.26 0.58 12.95
N VAL A 55 3.49 1.14 12.91
CA VAL A 55 3.73 2.49 12.37
C VAL A 55 3.25 2.59 10.92
N LEU A 56 3.56 1.60 10.08
CA LEU A 56 3.07 1.58 8.69
C LEU A 56 1.54 1.49 8.60
N THR A 57 0.91 0.73 9.50
CA THR A 57 -0.55 0.55 9.52
C THR A 57 -1.28 1.81 9.98
N SER A 58 -0.62 2.66 10.78
CA SER A 58 -1.14 3.98 11.17
C SER A 58 -1.29 4.95 9.99
N CYS A 59 -0.58 4.70 8.88
CA CYS A 59 -0.79 5.39 7.61
C CYS A 59 -2.03 4.83 6.91
N SER A 60 -3.23 5.19 7.37
CA SER A 60 -4.50 4.62 6.91
C SER A 60 -4.86 5.04 5.48
N ASP A 61 -4.72 6.32 5.16
CA ASP A 61 -5.10 6.92 3.87
C ASP A 61 -3.86 7.37 3.08
N CYS A 62 -3.47 6.58 2.08
CA CYS A 62 -2.45 6.98 1.12
C CYS A 62 -2.98 8.15 0.28
N PRO A 63 -2.22 9.25 0.10
CA PRO A 63 -2.62 10.32 -0.78
C PRO A 63 -2.93 9.78 -2.18
N THR A 64 -4.02 10.23 -2.79
CA THR A 64 -4.44 9.84 -4.14
C THR A 64 -4.61 11.11 -4.97
N VAL A 65 -4.02 11.12 -6.17
CA VAL A 65 -3.93 12.31 -6.99
C VAL A 65 -4.80 12.15 -8.23
N PHE A 66 -5.62 13.15 -8.48
CA PHE A 66 -6.48 13.27 -9.63
C PHE A 66 -6.01 14.46 -10.45
N LEU A 67 -5.65 14.18 -11.70
CA LEU A 67 -5.20 15.15 -12.68
C LEU A 67 -5.37 14.51 -14.06
N ASP A 68 -5.72 15.31 -15.05
CA ASP A 68 -5.67 14.87 -16.44
C ASP A 68 -4.26 15.07 -17.03
N ALA A 69 -3.98 14.35 -18.11
CA ALA A 69 -2.66 14.34 -18.73
C ALA A 69 -2.30 15.69 -19.38
N GLU A 70 -3.28 16.44 -19.88
CA GLU A 70 -3.06 17.75 -20.48
C GLU A 70 -2.63 18.76 -19.40
N THR A 71 -3.28 18.75 -18.22
CA THR A 71 -2.89 19.54 -17.05
C THR A 71 -1.50 19.18 -16.54
N LEU A 72 -1.17 17.88 -16.49
CA LEU A 72 0.17 17.40 -16.12
C LEU A 72 1.26 17.96 -17.05
N ILE A 73 0.99 17.98 -18.36
CA ILE A 73 1.92 18.50 -19.37
C ILE A 73 2.01 20.02 -19.29
N SER A 74 0.87 20.72 -19.24
CA SER A 74 0.82 22.20 -19.23
C SER A 74 1.54 22.81 -18.03
N CYS A 75 1.51 22.12 -16.89
CA CYS A 75 2.22 22.52 -15.67
C CYS A 75 3.73 22.17 -15.70
N GLY A 76 4.23 21.51 -16.75
CA GLY A 76 5.59 21.01 -16.83
C GLY A 76 5.91 19.92 -15.79
N LEU A 77 4.89 19.26 -15.24
CA LEU A 77 5.07 18.23 -14.22
C LEU A 77 5.65 16.95 -14.81
N LEU A 78 5.25 16.59 -16.03
CA LEU A 78 5.66 15.33 -16.66
C LEU A 78 7.17 15.12 -16.59
N GLU A 79 7.96 16.12 -16.99
CA GLU A 79 9.43 16.04 -16.99
C GLU A 79 9.99 15.89 -15.57
N ARG A 80 9.36 16.48 -14.56
CA ARG A 80 9.75 16.33 -13.16
C ARG A 80 9.41 14.95 -12.62
N LEU A 81 8.30 14.36 -13.07
CA LEU A 81 7.81 13.09 -12.56
C LEU A 81 8.50 11.89 -13.22
N LYS A 82 8.96 11.99 -14.47
CA LYS A 82 9.61 10.87 -15.21
C LYS A 82 10.67 10.13 -14.39
N PHE A 83 11.62 10.86 -13.79
CA PHE A 83 12.67 10.21 -12.99
C PHE A 83 12.12 9.64 -11.67
N ASN A 84 11.16 10.31 -11.04
CA ASN A 84 10.53 9.81 -9.81
C ASN A 84 9.74 8.51 -10.06
N VAL A 85 9.06 8.39 -11.21
CA VAL A 85 8.35 7.16 -11.59
C VAL A 85 9.34 6.01 -11.83
N LEU A 86 10.48 6.27 -12.48
CA LEU A 86 11.54 5.27 -12.65
C LEU A 86 12.16 4.84 -11.31
N GLU A 87 12.41 5.81 -10.41
CA GLU A 87 12.90 5.54 -9.06
C GLU A 87 11.92 4.67 -8.26
N LEU A 88 10.61 4.99 -8.32
CA LEU A 88 9.56 4.19 -7.71
C LEU A 88 9.49 2.77 -8.26
N GLN A 89 9.61 2.63 -9.58
CA GLN A 89 9.60 1.33 -10.24
C GLN A 89 10.78 0.48 -9.76
N GLU A 90 11.99 1.03 -9.74
CA GLU A 90 13.19 0.32 -9.26
C GLU A 90 13.05 -0.10 -7.79
N TYR A 91 12.51 0.80 -6.94
CA TYR A 91 12.27 0.47 -5.55
C TYR A 91 11.21 -0.61 -5.36
N LEU A 92 10.16 -0.62 -6.18
CA LEU A 92 9.12 -1.63 -6.17
C LEU A 92 9.66 -2.99 -6.62
N ASP A 93 10.43 -3.01 -7.70
CA ASP A 93 11.06 -4.24 -8.22
C ASP A 93 12.00 -4.84 -7.17
N THR A 94 12.86 -4.01 -6.58
CA THR A 94 13.76 -4.44 -5.51
C THR A 94 12.99 -4.92 -4.26
N TYR A 95 11.88 -4.26 -3.91
CA TYR A 95 11.01 -4.69 -2.82
C TYR A 95 10.43 -6.09 -3.07
N ASN A 96 9.88 -6.33 -4.27
CA ASN A 96 9.29 -7.62 -4.63
C ASN A 96 10.31 -8.75 -4.52
N HIS A 97 11.51 -8.59 -5.09
CA HIS A 97 12.58 -9.58 -4.98
C HIS A 97 12.96 -9.88 -3.52
N LYS A 98 13.07 -8.85 -2.67
CA LYS A 98 13.39 -9.04 -1.24
C LYS A 98 12.24 -9.71 -0.49
N SER A 99 11.00 -9.37 -0.81
CA SER A 99 9.80 -9.95 -0.21
C SER A 99 9.74 -11.45 -0.49
N GLU A 100 9.93 -11.85 -1.75
CA GLU A 100 9.98 -13.26 -2.16
C GLU A 100 11.14 -14.00 -1.47
N ALA A 101 12.33 -13.40 -1.45
CA ALA A 101 13.51 -14.00 -0.81
C ALA A 101 13.35 -14.18 0.70
N ALA A 102 12.66 -13.27 1.39
CA ALA A 102 12.35 -13.37 2.81
C ALA A 102 11.26 -14.43 3.07
N GLN A 103 10.21 -14.45 2.24
CA GLN A 103 9.14 -15.43 2.34
C GLN A 103 9.63 -16.87 2.12
N LEU A 104 10.46 -17.09 1.09
CA LEU A 104 11.06 -18.39 0.82
C LEU A 104 11.98 -18.84 1.97
N TRP A 105 12.76 -17.92 2.54
CA TRP A 105 13.62 -18.23 3.67
C TRP A 105 12.82 -18.59 4.93
N LEU A 106 11.76 -17.84 5.23
CA LEU A 106 10.85 -18.15 6.34
C LEU A 106 10.20 -19.53 6.17
N ALA A 107 9.72 -19.85 4.97
CA ALA A 107 9.15 -21.16 4.67
C ALA A 107 10.18 -22.29 4.87
N ASN A 108 11.43 -22.09 4.45
CA ASN A 108 12.53 -23.03 4.68
C ASN A 108 12.82 -23.21 6.19
N CYS A 109 12.86 -22.11 6.94
CA CYS A 109 13.05 -22.16 8.39
C CYS A 109 11.95 -23.00 9.06
N LYS A 110 10.68 -22.76 8.71
CA LYS A 110 9.55 -23.54 9.26
C LYS A 110 9.58 -25.01 8.86
N ALA A 111 9.98 -25.32 7.63
CA ALA A 111 10.13 -26.71 7.16
C ALA A 111 11.28 -27.44 7.86
N SER A 112 12.37 -26.72 8.19
CA SER A 112 13.51 -27.26 8.94
C SER A 112 13.19 -27.48 10.42
N PHE A 113 12.23 -26.72 10.97
CA PHE A 113 11.82 -26.77 12.37
C PHE A 113 10.28 -26.78 12.50
N PRO A 114 9.60 -27.86 12.07
CA PRO A 114 8.16 -27.96 12.12
C PRO A 114 7.71 -28.21 13.58
N GLY A 115 7.68 -27.13 14.37
CA GLY A 115 7.02 -27.08 15.67
C GLY A 115 7.81 -27.64 16.85
N THR A 116 8.26 -26.73 17.72
CA THR A 116 8.52 -26.95 19.16
C THR A 116 7.21 -27.15 19.94
N MET A 117 6.27 -27.92 19.39
CA MET A 117 4.98 -28.29 19.99
C MET A 117 4.71 -29.75 19.61
N GLY A 118 5.34 -30.68 20.33
CA GLY A 118 5.10 -32.12 20.17
C GLY A 118 6.37 -32.92 19.89
N ASP A 119 7.06 -33.27 20.98
CA ASP A 119 7.70 -34.57 21.26
C ASP A 119 8.35 -35.36 20.11
N THR A 120 8.93 -34.67 19.13
CA THR A 120 9.72 -35.29 18.08
C THR A 120 11.16 -34.84 18.26
N VAL A 121 12.04 -35.77 18.58
CA VAL A 121 13.48 -35.54 18.79
C VAL A 121 14.09 -35.04 17.48
N ILE A 122 14.17 -33.73 17.30
CA ILE A 122 14.87 -33.10 16.18
C ILE A 122 16.37 -33.10 16.50
N THR A 123 17.17 -33.73 15.64
CA THR A 123 18.64 -33.82 15.73
C THR A 123 19.38 -32.51 15.41
N ASN A 124 18.70 -31.35 15.46
CA ASN A 124 19.28 -30.08 15.03
C ASN A 124 20.02 -29.43 16.20
N GLN A 125 21.28 -29.08 15.97
CA GLN A 125 22.10 -28.35 16.94
C GLN A 125 21.46 -26.97 17.21
N PRO A 126 21.39 -26.51 18.48
CA PRO A 126 20.83 -25.20 18.85
C PRO A 126 21.38 -24.02 18.02
N GLY A 127 22.64 -24.11 17.58
CA GLY A 127 23.29 -23.09 16.75
C GLY A 127 22.76 -22.97 15.31
N ASP A 128 22.18 -24.03 14.72
CA ASP A 128 21.62 -23.97 13.34
C ASP A 128 20.32 -23.15 13.29
N LEU A 129 19.51 -23.24 14.34
CA LEU A 129 18.27 -22.47 14.46
C LEU A 129 18.56 -20.98 14.61
N GLU A 130 19.46 -20.60 15.51
CA GLU A 130 19.81 -19.20 15.76
C GLU A 130 20.44 -18.56 14.51
N GLU A 131 21.25 -19.29 13.74
CA GLU A 131 21.83 -18.82 12.48
C GLU A 131 20.77 -18.53 11.42
N LYS A 132 19.82 -19.44 11.27
CA LYS A 132 18.69 -19.27 10.33
C LYS A 132 17.77 -18.12 10.74
N GLN A 133 17.51 -17.97 12.04
CA GLN A 133 16.78 -16.83 12.59
C GLN A 133 17.50 -15.50 12.35
N LEU A 134 18.83 -15.47 12.48
CA LEU A 134 19.63 -14.27 12.25
C LEU A 134 19.67 -13.88 10.77
N GLU A 135 19.78 -14.85 9.86
CA GLU A 135 19.67 -14.61 8.42
C GLU A 135 18.26 -14.14 8.03
N LEU A 136 17.21 -14.70 8.65
CA LEU A 136 15.84 -14.21 8.48
C LEU A 136 15.73 -12.75 8.93
N CYS A 137 16.29 -12.38 10.08
CA CYS A 137 16.31 -10.99 10.55
C CYS A 137 17.01 -10.05 9.55
N GLN A 138 18.14 -10.46 8.97
CA GLN A 138 18.83 -9.66 7.95
C GLN A 138 18.00 -9.45 6.69
N ARG A 139 17.28 -10.48 6.24
CA ARG A 139 16.38 -10.39 5.08
C ARG A 139 15.19 -9.49 5.38
N LEU A 140 14.57 -9.63 6.54
CA LEU A 140 13.48 -8.76 6.99
C LEU A 140 13.93 -7.31 7.13
N TYR A 141 15.10 -7.05 7.71
CA TYR A 141 15.68 -5.71 7.80
C TYR A 141 15.82 -5.08 6.43
N LYS A 142 16.43 -5.79 5.46
CA LYS A 142 16.57 -5.30 4.09
C LYS A 142 15.22 -5.04 3.41
N LEU A 143 14.20 -5.85 3.72
CA LEU A 143 12.84 -5.66 3.22
C LEU A 143 12.18 -4.41 3.83
N HIS A 144 12.29 -4.22 5.14
CA HIS A 144 11.77 -3.04 5.85
C HIS A 144 12.43 -1.76 5.34
N PHE A 145 13.75 -1.77 5.18
CA PHE A 145 14.49 -0.65 4.60
C PHE A 145 14.03 -0.35 3.17
N GLN A 146 13.82 -1.38 2.35
CA GLN A 146 13.36 -1.18 0.97
C GLN A 146 11.95 -0.60 0.91
N LEU A 147 11.05 -1.02 1.82
CA LEU A 147 9.72 -0.43 1.93
C LEU A 147 9.79 1.05 2.33
N LEU A 148 10.70 1.41 3.25
CA LEU A 148 10.93 2.81 3.62
C LEU A 148 11.35 3.64 2.41
N LEU A 149 12.28 3.16 1.58
CA LEU A 149 12.69 3.86 0.36
C LEU A 149 11.53 4.04 -0.63
N LEU A 150 10.73 3.00 -0.83
CA LEU A 150 9.55 3.06 -1.69
C LEU A 150 8.55 4.12 -1.17
N PHE A 151 8.29 4.13 0.13
CA PHE A 151 7.40 5.10 0.77
C PHE A 151 7.92 6.54 0.66
N GLN A 152 9.22 6.76 0.89
CA GLN A 152 9.86 8.07 0.75
C GLN A 152 9.85 8.60 -0.68
N SER A 153 10.12 7.73 -1.67
CA SER A 153 10.05 8.11 -3.07
C SER A 153 8.63 8.48 -3.50
N TYR A 154 7.63 7.77 -2.98
CA TYR A 154 6.23 8.14 -3.23
C TYR A 154 5.87 9.48 -2.59
N TYR A 155 6.30 9.70 -1.36
CA TYR A 155 6.10 10.97 -0.68
C TYR A 155 6.73 12.14 -1.45
N LYS A 156 7.94 11.94 -1.97
CA LYS A 156 8.62 12.90 -2.86
C LYS A 156 7.80 13.18 -4.13
N LEU A 157 7.19 12.16 -4.73
CA LEU A 157 6.28 12.30 -5.87
C LEU A 157 5.06 13.18 -5.53
N ILE A 158 4.40 12.93 -4.40
CA ILE A 158 3.26 13.74 -3.90
C ILE A 158 3.69 15.17 -3.59
N GLY A 159 4.89 15.36 -3.06
CA GLY A 159 5.48 16.69 -2.82
C GLY A 159 5.62 17.52 -4.10
N GLN A 160 5.92 16.90 -5.24
CA GLN A 160 5.99 17.60 -6.53
C GLN A 160 4.62 18.16 -6.97
N ILE A 161 3.52 17.52 -6.57
CA ILE A 161 2.16 18.00 -6.88
C ILE A 161 1.74 19.16 -5.97
N HIS A 162 2.21 19.20 -4.73
CA HIS A 162 1.98 20.35 -3.85
C HIS A 162 2.58 21.65 -4.42
N VAL A 163 3.70 21.57 -5.13
CA VAL A 163 4.28 22.71 -5.86
C VAL A 163 3.31 23.23 -6.93
N VAL A 164 2.48 22.36 -7.48
CA VAL A 164 1.50 22.70 -8.52
C VAL A 164 0.23 23.30 -7.94
N ASN A 165 -0.16 22.95 -6.71
CA ASN A 165 -1.20 23.67 -5.96
C ASN A 165 -0.88 25.17 -5.78
N SER A 166 0.37 25.58 -5.96
CA SER A 166 0.77 27.00 -5.90
C SER A 166 0.58 27.74 -7.25
N VAL A 167 0.15 27.05 -8.31
CA VAL A 167 -0.12 27.65 -9.63
C VAL A 167 -1.54 28.22 -9.62
N PRO A 168 -1.71 29.56 -9.73
CA PRO A 168 -3.00 30.23 -9.57
C PRO A 168 -4.01 29.94 -10.70
N GLU A 169 -3.55 29.40 -11.83
CA GLU A 169 -4.37 29.05 -12.99
C GLU A 169 -5.08 27.70 -12.83
N LEU A 170 -4.79 26.95 -11.76
CA LEU A 170 -5.34 25.62 -11.53
C LEU A 170 -6.54 25.64 -10.57
N LEU A 171 -7.61 24.98 -10.98
CA LEU A 171 -8.77 24.69 -10.17
C LEU A 171 -8.49 23.50 -9.24
N ASN A 172 -8.47 23.78 -7.94
CA ASN A 172 -8.29 22.77 -6.91
C ASN A 172 -9.64 22.22 -6.43
N MET A 173 -9.96 20.97 -6.80
CA MET A 173 -11.18 20.26 -6.38
C MET A 173 -10.97 19.35 -5.16
N SER A 174 -9.83 19.43 -4.49
CA SER A 174 -9.46 18.52 -3.38
C SER A 174 -10.49 18.51 -2.27
N LYS A 175 -11.03 19.66 -1.89
CA LYS A 175 -12.04 19.74 -0.81
C LYS A 175 -13.33 19.02 -1.21
N GLU A 176 -13.90 19.37 -2.35
CA GLU A 176 -15.13 18.78 -2.86
C GLU A 176 -15.01 17.26 -3.01
N LEU A 177 -13.87 16.80 -3.55
CA LEU A 177 -13.64 15.40 -3.80
C LEU A 177 -13.34 14.61 -2.50
N ASN A 178 -12.69 15.22 -1.50
CA ASN A 178 -12.54 14.62 -0.16
C ASN A 178 -13.89 14.51 0.54
N ASP A 179 -14.72 15.57 0.50
CA ASP A 179 -16.07 15.54 1.07
C ASP A 179 -16.90 14.43 0.40
N LEU A 180 -16.86 14.31 -0.93
CA LEU A 180 -17.55 13.24 -1.65
C LEU A 180 -17.03 11.85 -1.25
N ARG A 181 -15.71 11.67 -1.16
CA ARG A 181 -15.09 10.41 -0.73
C ARG A 181 -15.57 10.00 0.65
N ASP A 182 -15.57 10.92 1.61
CA ASP A 182 -15.89 10.60 3.00
C ASP A 182 -17.37 10.22 3.14
N ASN A 183 -18.27 10.95 2.46
CA ASN A 183 -19.69 10.58 2.41
C ASN A 183 -19.92 9.22 1.69
N LEU A 184 -19.16 8.92 0.64
CA LEU A 184 -19.23 7.62 -0.06
C LEU A 184 -18.73 6.48 0.81
N LYS A 185 -17.63 6.68 1.56
CA LYS A 185 -17.11 5.69 2.53
C LYS A 185 -18.15 5.42 3.63
N GLU A 186 -18.81 6.45 4.15
CA GLU A 186 -19.90 6.30 5.14
C GLU A 186 -21.08 5.53 4.56
N ALA A 187 -21.55 5.91 3.36
CA ALA A 187 -22.64 5.20 2.68
C ALA A 187 -22.29 3.73 2.39
N SER A 188 -21.05 3.45 1.97
CA SER A 188 -20.56 2.09 1.75
C SER A 188 -20.55 1.25 3.03
N ALA A 189 -20.19 1.85 4.17
CA ALA A 189 -20.22 1.19 5.47
C ALA A 189 -21.66 0.85 5.90
N LEU A 190 -22.63 1.74 5.64
CA LEU A 190 -24.04 1.48 5.93
C LEU A 190 -24.57 0.28 5.12
N ILE A 191 -24.24 0.20 3.83
CA ILE A 191 -24.62 -0.93 2.98
C ILE A 191 -24.01 -2.25 3.47
N ALA A 192 -22.80 -2.22 4.03
CA ALA A 192 -22.13 -3.43 4.53
C ALA A 192 -22.75 -3.98 5.83
N VAL A 193 -23.43 -3.13 6.61
CA VAL A 193 -24.06 -3.49 7.89
C VAL A 193 -25.51 -3.95 7.72
N GLU A 194 -26.21 -3.46 6.68
CA GLU A 194 -27.54 -3.98 6.35
C GLU A 194 -27.42 -5.43 5.83
N PRO A 195 -28.04 -6.43 6.49
CA PRO A 195 -28.21 -7.74 5.88
C PRO A 195 -28.97 -7.51 4.58
N LEU A 196 -28.48 -8.08 3.48
CA LEU A 196 -29.14 -8.12 2.18
C LEU A 196 -30.61 -8.51 2.38
N LYS A 197 -31.48 -7.52 2.58
CA LYS A 197 -32.90 -7.71 2.32
C LYS A 197 -32.93 -7.92 0.82
N ASP A 198 -33.40 -9.10 0.49
CA ASP A 198 -33.63 -9.65 -0.84
C ASP A 198 -34.67 -8.81 -1.60
N GLU A 199 -34.46 -7.49 -1.69
CA GLU A 199 -35.04 -6.65 -2.70
C GLU A 199 -34.12 -6.77 -3.92
N PHE A 200 -34.23 -7.91 -4.59
CA PHE A 200 -34.34 -7.94 -6.04
C PHE A 200 -35.52 -7.05 -6.49
N SER A 201 -35.53 -5.77 -6.12
CA SER A 201 -36.15 -4.75 -6.92
C SER A 201 -35.20 -4.54 -8.07
N SER A 202 -35.31 -5.46 -9.03
CA SER A 202 -34.97 -5.28 -10.42
C SER A 202 -35.71 -4.04 -10.94
N HIS A 203 -35.32 -2.84 -10.49
CA HIS A 203 -35.09 -1.78 -11.44
C HIS A 203 -33.80 -2.17 -12.14
N GLY A 204 -33.88 -3.24 -12.95
CA GLY A 204 -32.82 -3.58 -13.88
C GLY A 204 -32.49 -2.28 -14.57
N LEU A 205 -31.21 -1.93 -14.60
CA LEU A 205 -30.71 -1.02 -15.61
C LEU A 205 -31.28 -1.56 -16.93
N THR A 206 -32.41 -1.00 -17.36
CA THR A 206 -32.99 -1.24 -18.68
C THR A 206 -31.81 -1.03 -19.59
N VAL A 207 -31.32 -2.09 -20.24
CA VAL A 207 -30.04 -2.10 -20.94
C VAL A 207 -29.92 -0.82 -21.76
N THR A 208 -29.20 0.13 -21.20
CA THR A 208 -28.99 1.48 -21.71
C THR A 208 -27.48 1.59 -21.78
N SER A 209 -26.97 2.18 -22.86
CA SER A 209 -25.54 2.27 -23.14
C SER A 209 -24.74 2.69 -21.91
N SER A 210 -23.47 2.26 -21.83
CA SER A 210 -22.55 2.63 -20.74
C SER A 210 -22.52 4.12 -20.45
N GLU A 211 -22.67 4.97 -21.48
CA GLU A 211 -22.81 6.42 -21.37
C GLU A 211 -24.02 6.88 -20.53
N ILE A 212 -25.19 6.26 -20.70
CA ILE A 212 -26.39 6.60 -19.93
C ILE A 212 -26.22 6.13 -18.48
N ALA A 213 -25.63 4.96 -18.27
CA ALA A 213 -25.34 4.47 -16.93
C ALA A 213 -24.39 5.40 -16.17
N VAL A 214 -23.34 5.90 -16.83
CA VAL A 214 -22.44 6.92 -16.28
C VAL A 214 -23.22 8.19 -15.93
N GLN A 215 -24.05 8.68 -16.83
CA GLN A 215 -24.81 9.92 -16.60
C GLN A 215 -25.75 9.82 -15.40
N THR A 216 -26.48 8.70 -15.29
CA THR A 216 -27.37 8.44 -14.15
C THR A 216 -26.59 8.37 -12.83
N MET A 217 -25.44 7.68 -12.82
CA MET A 217 -24.59 7.61 -11.62
C MET A 217 -24.07 9.00 -11.22
N LEU A 218 -23.63 9.81 -12.19
CA LEU A 218 -23.16 11.17 -11.92
C LEU A 218 -24.27 12.07 -11.38
N GLU A 219 -25.51 11.90 -11.85
CA GLU A 219 -26.67 12.60 -11.31
C GLU A 219 -26.95 12.18 -9.86
N CYS A 220 -26.88 10.89 -9.53
CA CYS A 220 -26.97 10.41 -8.15
C CYS A 220 -25.87 11.02 -7.26
N LEU A 221 -24.62 11.07 -7.73
CA LEU A 221 -23.51 11.69 -6.98
C LEU A 221 -23.76 13.18 -6.73
N LYS A 222 -24.28 13.92 -7.72
CA LYS A 222 -24.64 15.34 -7.58
C LYS A 222 -25.79 15.57 -6.60
N ASN A 223 -26.81 14.71 -6.63
CA ASN A 223 -27.98 14.79 -5.75
C ASN A 223 -27.74 14.21 -4.35
N ARG A 224 -26.53 13.72 -4.05
CA ARG A 224 -26.17 13.04 -2.79
C ARG A 224 -26.92 11.72 -2.56
N ASP A 225 -27.43 11.09 -3.62
CA ASP A 225 -28.03 9.75 -3.60
C ASP A 225 -26.94 8.66 -3.64
N LEU A 226 -26.04 8.68 -2.65
CA LEU A 226 -24.78 7.93 -2.67
C LEU A 226 -24.98 6.40 -2.59
N ILE A 227 -25.97 5.94 -1.84
CA ILE A 227 -26.31 4.52 -1.75
C ILE A 227 -26.76 3.98 -3.11
N THR A 228 -27.55 4.77 -3.84
CA THR A 228 -28.01 4.42 -5.19
C THR A 228 -26.84 4.34 -6.15
N ALA A 229 -25.92 5.31 -6.13
CA ALA A 229 -24.71 5.29 -6.95
C ALA A 229 -23.83 4.04 -6.66
N LEU A 230 -23.69 3.66 -5.39
CA LEU A 230 -22.94 2.47 -4.96
C LEU A 230 -23.61 1.15 -5.42
N ARG A 231 -24.95 1.08 -5.44
CA ARG A 231 -25.66 -0.08 -6.00
C ARG A 231 -25.51 -0.13 -7.53
N GLN A 232 -25.69 1.01 -8.20
CA GLN A 232 -25.56 1.10 -9.65
C GLN A 232 -24.19 0.68 -10.15
N ILE A 233 -23.09 1.06 -9.47
CA ILE A 233 -21.75 0.63 -9.90
C ILE A 233 -21.57 -0.88 -9.75
N ARG A 234 -22.13 -1.52 -8.71
CA ARG A 234 -22.13 -2.98 -8.55
C ARG A 234 -22.87 -3.65 -9.70
N ASP A 235 -24.05 -3.15 -10.04
CA ASP A 235 -24.83 -3.68 -11.15
C ASP A 235 -24.09 -3.50 -12.48
N CYS A 236 -23.51 -2.32 -12.73
CA CYS A 236 -22.74 -2.03 -13.93
C CYS A 236 -21.52 -2.94 -14.09
N ARG A 237 -20.83 -3.32 -13.00
CA ARG A 237 -19.71 -4.28 -13.03
C ARG A 237 -20.14 -5.69 -13.46
N THR A 238 -21.40 -6.06 -13.25
CA THR A 238 -21.93 -7.35 -13.73
C THR A 238 -22.25 -7.33 -15.23
N ILE A 239 -22.66 -6.17 -15.75
CA ILE A 239 -23.05 -5.99 -17.15
C ILE A 239 -21.82 -5.74 -18.03
N TRP A 240 -20.88 -4.91 -17.56
CA TRP A 240 -19.64 -4.51 -18.27
C TRP A 240 -18.40 -4.76 -17.39
N PRO A 241 -17.98 -6.02 -17.23
CA PRO A 241 -16.83 -6.35 -16.39
C PRO A 241 -15.53 -5.77 -16.97
N ASN A 242 -14.73 -5.10 -16.12
CA ASN A 242 -13.45 -4.48 -16.47
C ASN A 242 -13.53 -3.32 -17.49
N ASP A 243 -14.72 -2.75 -17.69
CA ASP A 243 -14.89 -1.50 -18.45
C ASP A 243 -14.62 -0.28 -17.51
N ILE A 244 -15.12 0.90 -17.87
CA ILE A 244 -15.02 2.15 -17.08
C ILE A 244 -15.53 2.05 -15.63
N PHE A 245 -16.28 1.00 -15.28
CA PHE A 245 -16.81 0.72 -13.94
C PHE A 245 -15.87 -0.13 -13.08
N GLY A 246 -14.73 -0.56 -13.62
CA GLY A 246 -13.72 -1.36 -12.91
C GLY A 246 -14.10 -2.83 -12.75
N SER A 247 -13.23 -3.56 -12.06
CA SER A 247 -13.44 -4.97 -11.68
C SER A 247 -14.05 -5.11 -10.28
N ASN A 248 -14.49 -6.33 -9.92
CA ASN A 248 -14.99 -6.62 -8.57
C ASN A 248 -13.92 -6.56 -7.46
N VAL A 249 -12.64 -6.44 -7.83
CA VAL A 249 -11.51 -6.33 -6.89
C VAL A 249 -11.18 -4.87 -6.59
N GLU A 250 -11.63 -3.94 -7.44
CA GLU A 250 -11.40 -2.51 -7.29
C GLU A 250 -12.38 -1.87 -6.31
N ASP A 251 -11.88 -0.87 -5.60
CA ASP A 251 -12.65 -0.10 -4.64
C ASP A 251 -13.75 0.72 -5.34
N GLU A 252 -15.01 0.47 -4.97
CA GLU A 252 -16.19 1.11 -5.57
C GLU A 252 -16.17 2.63 -5.39
N VAL A 253 -15.75 3.09 -4.20
CA VAL A 253 -15.65 4.52 -3.88
C VAL A 253 -14.63 5.19 -4.79
N GLN A 254 -13.43 4.60 -4.93
CA GLN A 254 -12.39 5.11 -5.81
C GLN A 254 -12.87 5.16 -7.27
N THR A 255 -13.53 4.12 -7.78
CA THR A 255 -14.06 4.13 -9.15
C THR A 255 -15.09 5.25 -9.35
N LEU A 256 -16.02 5.44 -8.42
CA LEU A 256 -17.01 6.54 -8.50
C LEU A 256 -16.35 7.92 -8.48
N LEU A 257 -15.31 8.12 -7.66
CA LEU A 257 -14.54 9.36 -7.63
C LEU A 257 -13.81 9.62 -8.95
N ASN A 258 -13.24 8.57 -9.56
CA ASN A 258 -12.60 8.68 -10.87
C ASN A 258 -13.60 9.07 -11.97
N LEU A 259 -14.79 8.46 -11.98
CA LEU A 259 -15.86 8.80 -12.92
C LEU A 259 -16.32 10.26 -12.73
N TYR A 260 -16.53 10.67 -11.49
CA TYR A 260 -16.91 12.04 -11.13
C TYR A 260 -15.88 13.06 -11.60
N PHE A 261 -14.61 12.85 -11.22
CA PHE A 261 -13.53 13.77 -11.58
C PHE A 261 -13.33 13.85 -13.09
N ARG A 262 -13.34 12.71 -13.79
CA ARG A 262 -13.19 12.67 -15.25
C ARG A 262 -14.32 13.40 -15.97
N HIS A 263 -15.56 13.29 -15.48
CA HIS A 263 -16.67 14.05 -16.04
C HIS A 263 -16.55 15.55 -15.79
N GLN A 264 -16.12 15.97 -14.59
CA GLN A 264 -15.97 17.39 -14.27
C GLN A 264 -14.85 18.08 -15.05
N THR A 265 -13.83 17.32 -15.46
CA THR A 265 -12.67 17.81 -16.21
C THR A 265 -12.81 17.64 -17.73
N LEU A 266 -13.95 17.14 -18.21
CA LEU A 266 -14.15 16.86 -19.62
C LEU A 266 -14.08 18.16 -20.44
N GLY A 267 -13.08 18.24 -21.33
CA GLY A 267 -12.87 19.42 -22.18
C GLY A 267 -12.32 20.65 -21.44
N GLN A 268 -11.85 20.49 -20.20
CA GLN A 268 -11.24 21.57 -19.42
C GLN A 268 -9.86 21.15 -18.92
N THR A 269 -8.83 21.90 -19.30
CA THR A 269 -7.49 21.78 -18.72
C THR A 269 -7.36 22.67 -17.49
N GLY A 270 -6.56 22.25 -16.53
CA GLY A 270 -6.19 23.03 -15.36
C GLY A 270 -6.91 22.62 -14.09
N THR A 271 -7.39 21.38 -13.97
CA THR A 271 -8.08 20.92 -12.77
C THR A 271 -7.32 19.78 -12.10
N PHE A 272 -7.20 19.82 -10.78
CA PHE A 272 -6.58 18.73 -10.02
C PHE A 272 -7.28 18.54 -8.67
N ALA A 273 -7.11 17.37 -8.09
CA ALA A 273 -7.48 17.09 -6.70
C ALA A 273 -6.47 16.17 -6.03
N LEU A 274 -6.19 16.43 -4.76
CA LEU A 274 -5.38 15.59 -3.89
C LEU A 274 -6.26 15.09 -2.74
N LEU A 275 -6.55 13.81 -2.74
CA LEU A 275 -7.29 13.14 -1.68
C LEU A 275 -6.33 12.53 -0.67
N GLY A 276 -6.68 12.57 0.62
CA GLY A 276 -5.90 11.95 1.69
C GLY A 276 -5.73 12.91 2.86
N SER A 277 -5.51 12.37 4.05
CA SER A 277 -5.24 13.19 5.22
C SER A 277 -3.84 13.80 5.13
N ASN A 278 -3.72 15.06 5.54
CA ASN A 278 -2.44 15.73 5.83
C ASN A 278 -1.77 15.14 7.08
N HIS A 279 -1.86 13.81 7.32
CA HIS A 279 -1.01 13.20 8.32
C HIS A 279 0.44 13.46 7.91
N ASP A 280 1.27 13.76 8.88
CA ASP A 280 2.67 14.04 8.62
C ASP A 280 3.36 12.73 8.22
N LEU A 281 3.27 12.38 6.93
CA LEU A 281 3.94 11.23 6.35
C LEU A 281 5.46 11.31 6.60
N SER A 282 5.99 12.52 6.85
CA SER A 282 7.36 12.74 7.32
C SER A 282 7.58 12.18 8.72
N GLU A 283 6.63 12.32 9.63
CA GLU A 283 6.68 11.74 10.98
C GLU A 283 6.66 10.20 10.90
N ILE A 284 5.78 9.63 10.07
CA ILE A 284 5.73 8.18 9.83
C ILE A 284 7.06 7.69 9.24
N SER A 285 7.59 8.39 8.24
CA SER A 285 8.88 8.05 7.62
C SER A 285 10.03 8.13 8.64
N SER A 286 10.04 9.15 9.49
CA SER A 286 11.05 9.32 10.53
C SER A 286 11.01 8.18 11.55
N LYS A 287 9.81 7.81 12.01
CA LYS A 287 9.61 6.67 12.93
C LYS A 287 10.04 5.34 12.30
N LEU A 288 9.70 5.10 11.03
CA LEU A 288 10.16 3.91 10.30
C LEU A 288 11.68 3.87 10.15
N MET A 289 12.30 5.02 9.89
CA MET A 289 13.76 5.14 9.79
C MET A 289 14.46 4.85 11.13
N GLU A 290 13.94 5.38 12.23
CA GLU A 290 14.44 5.13 13.58
C GLU A 290 14.35 3.63 13.93
N LEU A 291 13.18 3.02 13.77
CA LEU A 291 12.97 1.59 14.03
C LEU A 291 13.89 0.72 13.16
N ASN A 292 14.07 1.08 11.89
CA ASN A 292 14.99 0.36 11.01
C ASN A 292 16.44 0.46 11.50
N GLY A 293 16.86 1.60 12.02
CA GLY A 293 18.18 1.78 12.65
C GLY A 293 18.35 0.95 13.93
N GLU A 294 17.33 0.92 14.80
CA GLU A 294 17.33 0.07 16.00
C GLU A 294 17.44 -1.42 15.65
N ILE A 295 16.66 -1.88 14.66
CA ILE A 295 16.70 -3.27 14.18
C ILE A 295 18.12 -3.60 13.68
N GLN A 296 18.74 -2.72 12.89
CA GLN A 296 20.10 -2.93 12.40
C GLN A 296 21.11 -3.11 13.53
N ASP A 297 21.06 -2.25 14.55
CA ASP A 297 21.93 -2.32 15.72
C ASP A 297 21.70 -3.62 16.51
N MET A 298 20.45 -4.05 16.69
CA MET A 298 20.13 -5.33 17.32
C MET A 298 20.71 -6.53 16.54
N ILE A 299 20.60 -6.53 15.21
CA ILE A 299 21.20 -7.58 14.35
C ILE A 299 22.71 -7.61 14.50
N GLN A 300 23.36 -6.43 14.45
CA GLN A 300 24.82 -6.33 14.57
C GLN A 300 25.31 -6.82 15.93
N LYS A 301 24.59 -6.50 17.01
CA LYS A 301 24.87 -7.01 18.35
C LYS A 301 24.72 -8.52 18.42
N ALA A 302 23.62 -9.08 17.89
CA ALA A 302 23.38 -10.52 17.85
C ALA A 302 24.51 -11.27 17.08
N GLN A 303 24.96 -10.72 15.95
CA GLN A 303 26.12 -11.25 15.21
C GLN A 303 27.41 -11.19 16.06
N SER A 304 27.66 -10.09 16.75
CA SER A 304 28.89 -9.88 17.53
C SER A 304 28.99 -10.83 18.73
N TYR A 305 27.88 -11.12 19.42
CA TYR A 305 27.87 -12.09 20.52
C TYR A 305 28.23 -13.51 20.05
N ARG A 306 27.84 -13.90 18.83
CA ARG A 306 28.24 -15.20 18.25
C ARG A 306 29.74 -15.25 17.95
N VAL A 307 30.31 -14.17 17.44
CA VAL A 307 31.77 -14.09 17.21
C VAL A 307 32.50 -14.23 18.55
N ILE A 308 32.04 -13.61 19.64
CA ILE A 308 32.72 -13.76 20.94
C ILE A 308 32.58 -15.19 21.51
N SER A 309 31.40 -15.81 21.40
CA SER A 309 31.14 -17.18 21.87
C SER A 309 31.96 -18.24 21.10
N THR A 310 32.21 -18.03 19.80
CA THR A 310 33.03 -18.94 18.99
C THR A 310 34.53 -18.88 19.30
N TYR A 311 35.04 -17.78 19.87
CA TYR A 311 36.45 -17.64 20.30
C TYR A 311 36.68 -18.02 21.76
N PHE A 312 35.62 -18.15 22.56
CA PHE A 312 35.65 -18.72 23.92
C PHE A 312 34.68 -19.90 24.02
N PRO A 313 34.96 -21.05 23.37
CA PRO A 313 34.26 -22.28 23.70
C PRO A 313 34.61 -22.64 25.15
N ASP A 314 33.59 -22.88 25.97
CA ASP A 314 33.68 -23.14 27.40
C ASP A 314 34.91 -23.97 27.81
N THR A 315 35.90 -23.33 28.43
CA THR A 315 36.84 -24.01 29.33
C THR A 315 36.10 -24.32 30.64
N SER A 316 35.10 -25.20 30.57
CA SER A 316 34.60 -25.91 31.74
C SER A 316 35.07 -27.36 31.64
N THR A 317 36.36 -27.54 31.92
CA THR A 317 36.89 -28.83 32.32
C THR A 317 36.19 -29.27 33.60
N SER A 318 35.61 -30.46 33.50
CA SER A 318 35.18 -31.37 34.55
C SER A 318 35.93 -31.20 35.88
N LEU A 319 35.16 -31.05 36.96
CA LEU A 319 35.53 -31.45 38.32
C LEU A 319 34.31 -32.10 38.97
#